data_AF-A0AAD8Y5H4-F1
#
_entry.id   AF-A0AAD8Y5H4-F1
#
_cell.length_a   1.000
_cell.length_b   1.000
_cell.length_c   1.000
_cell.angle_alpha   90.00
_cell.angle_beta   90.00
_cell.angle_gamma   90.00
#
_symmetry.space_group_name_H-M   'P 1'
#
loop_
_entity.id
_entity.type
_entity.pdbx_description
1 polymer ?
#
loop_
_entity_poly.entity_id
_entity_poly.type
_entity_poly.pdbx_seq_one_letter_code
_entity_poly.pdbx_strand_id
1 'polypeptide(L)'
;MSTQQPSKKRTLAAAAEALVEAASLEADSMTQKQLAQNLDSLKASFDSNLNRVVQSVKSSNEAFDAKINTLNQHVAGVKDEIVALKSLLKEETKQKTLERALSLTDIDSFEYYPSRSYQKSNSGELVKKAIKWFMLGSGMILSSDYCMKQNVYGNEATTSNEDFRAKFIEQIKTLIKREPRVEKQSNGNFAIYYS
;
A
#
# COMPACT_ATOMS: atom_id res chain seq x y z
N MET A 1 -98.74 -49.48 54.80
CA MET A 1 -98.46 -48.10 54.34
C MET A 1 -97.29 -47.54 55.14
N SER A 2 -96.57 -46.57 54.56
CA SER A 2 -95.35 -45.90 55.03
C SER A 2 -94.05 -46.70 54.91
N THR A 3 -93.42 -46.68 53.73
CA THR A 3 -92.54 -45.65 53.13
C THR A 3 -91.07 -46.02 53.34
N GLN A 4 -90.54 -46.66 52.30
CA GLN A 4 -89.11 -46.79 52.03
C GLN A 4 -88.43 -45.42 52.23
N GLN A 5 -87.31 -45.39 52.94
CA GLN A 5 -86.40 -44.24 52.98
C GLN A 5 -85.13 -44.57 52.17
N PRO A 6 -85.11 -44.40 50.82
CA PRO A 6 -83.92 -44.61 50.01
C PRO A 6 -83.22 -43.29 49.62
N SER A 7 -83.28 -42.23 50.44
CA SER A 7 -82.87 -40.87 49.98
C SER A 7 -81.58 -40.30 50.59
N LYS A 8 -81.19 -40.63 51.83
CA LYS A 8 -80.01 -40.01 52.50
C LYS A 8 -78.65 -40.60 52.09
N LYS A 9 -78.57 -41.89 51.77
CA LYS A 9 -77.31 -42.52 51.32
C LYS A 9 -76.94 -42.13 49.88
N ARG A 10 -77.92 -41.93 49.00
CA ARG A 10 -77.71 -41.48 47.62
C ARG A 10 -77.26 -40.02 47.53
N THR A 11 -77.71 -39.15 48.44
CA THR A 11 -77.30 -37.74 48.50
C THR A 11 -75.88 -37.55 49.05
N LEU A 12 -75.45 -38.38 50.01
CA LEU A 12 -74.06 -38.39 50.50
C LEU A 12 -73.08 -38.91 49.44
N ALA A 13 -73.46 -39.94 48.69
CA ALA A 13 -72.64 -40.47 47.60
C ALA A 13 -72.45 -39.43 46.48
N ALA A 14 -73.52 -38.75 46.05
CA ALA A 14 -73.44 -37.69 45.04
C ALA A 14 -72.63 -36.47 45.51
N ALA A 15 -72.71 -36.11 46.79
CA ALA A 15 -71.90 -35.03 47.36
C ALA A 15 -70.41 -35.41 47.44
N ALA A 16 -70.09 -36.68 47.75
CA ALA A 16 -68.73 -37.18 47.75
C ALA A 16 -68.14 -37.25 46.33
N GLU A 17 -68.94 -37.66 45.33
CA GLU A 17 -68.54 -37.64 43.91
C GLU A 17 -68.25 -36.22 43.43
N ALA A 18 -69.13 -35.26 43.72
CA ALA A 18 -68.93 -33.86 43.37
C ALA A 18 -67.70 -33.23 44.06
N LEU A 19 -67.39 -33.64 45.30
CA LEU A 19 -66.17 -33.22 46.00
C LEU A 19 -64.90 -33.81 45.38
N VAL A 20 -64.93 -35.08 44.97
CA VAL A 20 -63.81 -35.73 44.28
C VAL A 20 -63.59 -35.09 42.91
N GLU A 21 -64.66 -34.77 42.19
CA GLU A 21 -64.59 -34.12 40.88
C GLU A 21 -64.10 -32.66 40.99
N ALA A 22 -64.58 -31.91 41.98
CA ALA A 22 -64.07 -30.57 42.29
C ALA A 22 -62.59 -30.60 42.70
N ALA A 23 -62.17 -31.57 43.52
CA ALA A 23 -60.77 -31.74 43.90
C ALA A 23 -59.89 -32.14 42.71
N SER A 24 -60.41 -32.94 41.77
CA SER A 24 -59.71 -33.29 40.52
C SER A 24 -59.52 -32.07 39.62
N LEU A 25 -60.57 -31.26 39.43
CA LEU A 25 -60.49 -30.01 38.65
C LEU A 25 -59.55 -28.98 39.28
N GLU A 26 -59.50 -28.91 40.62
CA GLU A 26 -58.58 -28.02 41.33
C GLU A 26 -57.12 -28.50 41.25
N ALA A 27 -56.89 -29.82 41.29
CA ALA A 27 -55.58 -30.42 41.04
C ALA A 27 -55.09 -30.15 39.60
N ASP A 28 -55.97 -30.23 38.61
CA ASP A 28 -55.68 -29.90 37.21
C ASP A 28 -55.38 -28.39 37.04
N SER A 29 -56.16 -27.52 37.68
CA SER A 29 -55.92 -26.07 37.70
C SER A 29 -54.57 -25.69 38.33
N MET A 30 -54.22 -26.33 39.45
CA MET A 30 -52.93 -26.12 40.11
C MET A 30 -51.76 -26.59 39.25
N THR A 31 -51.85 -27.77 38.63
CA THR A 31 -50.81 -28.27 37.73
C THR A 31 -50.67 -27.40 36.49
N GLN A 32 -51.77 -26.89 35.94
CA GLN A 32 -51.75 -25.98 34.78
C GLN A 32 -51.09 -24.63 35.12
N LYS A 33 -51.37 -24.06 36.31
CA LYS A 33 -50.67 -22.86 36.81
C LYS A 33 -49.17 -23.09 36.99
N GLN A 34 -48.79 -24.23 37.55
CA GLN A 34 -47.39 -24.56 37.78
C GLN A 34 -46.64 -24.75 36.44
N LEU A 35 -47.29 -25.36 35.45
CA LEU A 35 -46.76 -25.47 34.09
C LEU A 35 -46.59 -24.08 33.44
N ALA A 36 -47.58 -23.20 33.57
CA ALA A 36 -47.50 -21.83 33.04
C ALA A 36 -46.34 -21.04 33.67
N GLN A 37 -46.16 -21.12 34.99
CA GLN A 37 -45.04 -20.49 35.70
C GLN A 37 -43.68 -21.04 35.26
N ASN A 38 -43.59 -22.35 35.04
CA ASN A 38 -42.37 -22.98 34.53
C ASN A 38 -42.06 -22.53 33.09
N LEU A 39 -43.08 -22.40 32.24
CA LEU A 39 -42.92 -21.88 30.88
C LEU A 39 -42.47 -20.42 30.87
N ASP A 40 -43.04 -19.57 31.72
CA ASP A 40 -42.63 -18.17 31.86
C ASP A 40 -41.18 -18.06 32.35
N SER A 41 -40.79 -18.90 33.32
CA SER A 41 -39.41 -18.97 33.82
C SER A 41 -38.45 -19.45 32.73
N LEU A 42 -38.84 -20.46 31.95
CA LEU A 42 -38.05 -20.97 30.83
C LEU A 42 -37.87 -19.91 29.74
N LYS A 43 -38.95 -19.20 29.40
CA LYS A 43 -38.94 -18.09 28.43
C LYS A 43 -37.98 -16.99 28.88
N ALA A 44 -38.09 -16.55 30.13
CA ALA A 44 -37.19 -15.53 30.69
C ALA A 44 -35.72 -15.98 30.67
N SER A 45 -35.45 -17.24 31.00
CA SER A 45 -34.11 -17.83 30.92
C SER A 45 -33.58 -17.87 29.49
N PHE A 46 -34.42 -18.25 28.52
CA PHE A 46 -34.07 -18.28 27.11
C PHE A 46 -33.76 -16.88 26.58
N ASP A 47 -34.62 -15.89 26.86
CA ASP A 47 -34.42 -14.50 26.45
C ASP A 47 -33.12 -13.91 27.04
N SER A 48 -32.84 -14.22 28.32
CA SER A 48 -31.59 -13.81 28.98
C SER A 48 -30.36 -14.44 28.31
N ASN A 49 -30.40 -15.74 28.01
CA ASN A 49 -29.31 -16.43 27.34
C ASN A 49 -29.10 -15.92 25.91
N LEU A 50 -30.19 -15.69 25.16
CA LEU A 50 -30.13 -15.13 23.82
C LEU A 50 -29.50 -13.73 23.83
N ASN A 51 -29.92 -12.87 24.76
CA ASN A 51 -29.33 -11.53 24.92
C ASN A 51 -27.83 -11.61 25.23
N ARG A 52 -27.41 -12.56 26.07
CA ARG A 52 -25.99 -12.76 26.38
C ARG A 52 -25.19 -13.20 25.15
N VAL A 53 -25.74 -14.10 24.34
CA VAL A 53 -25.10 -14.53 23.09
C VAL A 53 -24.99 -13.37 22.10
N VAL A 54 -26.07 -12.60 21.92
CA VAL A 54 -26.08 -11.42 21.02
C VAL A 54 -25.04 -10.39 21.46
N GLN A 55 -24.94 -10.09 22.75
CA GLN A 55 -23.92 -9.17 23.28
C GLN A 55 -22.50 -9.70 23.08
N SER A 56 -22.28 -11.00 23.29
CA SER A 56 -20.98 -11.63 23.08
C SER A 56 -20.56 -11.58 21.61
N VAL A 57 -21.48 -11.85 20.69
CA VAL A 57 -21.21 -11.78 19.25
C VAL A 57 -20.91 -10.34 18.84
N LYS A 58 -21.70 -9.37 19.32
CA LYS A 58 -21.48 -7.94 19.03
C LYS A 58 -20.10 -7.48 19.51
N SER A 59 -19.74 -7.78 20.75
CA SER A 59 -18.44 -7.41 21.32
C SER A 59 -17.27 -8.06 20.57
N SER A 60 -17.45 -9.33 20.15
CA SER A 60 -16.47 -10.02 19.32
C SER A 60 -16.31 -9.35 17.95
N ASN A 61 -17.41 -8.95 17.32
CA ASN A 61 -17.39 -8.27 16.02
C ASN A 61 -16.69 -6.91 16.10
N GLU A 62 -16.99 -6.12 17.13
CA GLU A 62 -16.31 -4.84 17.40
C GLU A 62 -14.80 -5.03 17.61
N ALA A 63 -14.39 -6.11 18.31
CA ALA A 63 -12.99 -6.44 18.48
C ALA A 63 -12.31 -6.88 17.16
N PHE A 64 -13.04 -7.58 16.27
CA PHE A 64 -12.53 -7.91 14.94
C PHE A 64 -12.38 -6.68 14.06
N ASP A 65 -13.35 -5.77 14.07
CA ASP A 65 -13.29 -4.52 13.32
C ASP A 65 -12.09 -3.66 13.78
N ALA A 66 -11.85 -3.57 15.09
CA ALA A 66 -10.67 -2.90 15.63
C ALA A 66 -9.36 -3.53 15.14
N LYS A 67 -9.26 -4.88 15.13
CA LYS A 67 -8.08 -5.58 14.60
C LYS A 67 -7.88 -5.35 13.12
N ILE A 68 -8.95 -5.36 12.32
CA ILE A 68 -8.91 -5.07 10.88
C ILE A 68 -8.39 -3.64 10.64
N ASN A 69 -8.86 -2.67 11.42
CA ASN A 69 -8.40 -1.28 11.32
C ASN A 69 -6.91 -1.14 11.64
N THR A 70 -6.42 -1.78 12.70
CA THR A 70 -4.99 -1.81 13.03
C THR A 70 -4.16 -2.45 11.91
N LEU A 71 -4.63 -3.58 11.35
CA LEU A 71 -3.96 -4.24 10.23
C LEU A 71 -3.89 -3.34 9.00
N ASN A 72 -4.98 -2.64 8.66
CA ASN A 72 -5.01 -1.71 7.54
C ASN A 72 -3.99 -0.56 7.72
N GLN A 73 -3.84 -0.04 8.95
CA GLN A 73 -2.84 0.97 9.25
C GLN A 73 -1.41 0.43 9.09
N HIS A 74 -1.13 -0.79 9.57
CA HIS A 74 0.18 -1.42 9.38
C HIS A 74 0.48 -1.67 7.89
N VAL A 75 -0.50 -2.14 7.12
CA VAL A 75 -0.34 -2.34 5.67
C VAL A 75 -0.02 -1.03 4.95
N ALA A 76 -0.67 0.07 5.34
CA ALA A 76 -0.35 1.39 4.81
C ALA A 76 1.09 1.82 5.15
N GLY A 77 1.52 1.65 6.41
CA GLY A 77 2.89 1.96 6.83
C GLY A 77 3.95 1.15 6.05
N VAL A 78 3.74 -0.15 5.89
CA VAL A 78 4.64 -1.03 5.11
C VAL A 78 4.69 -0.59 3.64
N LYS A 79 3.57 -0.15 3.05
CA LYS A 79 3.55 0.36 1.69
C LYS A 79 4.43 1.60 1.54
N ASP A 80 4.37 2.52 2.50
CA ASP A 80 5.17 3.74 2.49
C ASP A 80 6.67 3.43 2.64
N GLU A 81 7.03 2.50 3.53
CA GLU A 81 8.39 2.00 3.68
C GLU A 81 8.93 1.34 2.40
N ILE A 82 8.11 0.54 1.70
CA ILE A 82 8.48 -0.05 0.41
C ILE A 82 8.75 1.02 -0.65
N VAL A 83 7.96 2.09 -0.69
CA VAL A 83 8.19 3.21 -1.61
C VAL A 83 9.51 3.93 -1.28
N ALA A 84 9.77 4.17 0.00
CA ALA A 84 11.02 4.76 0.46
C ALA A 84 12.24 3.89 0.10
N LEU A 85 12.17 2.59 0.35
CA LEU A 85 13.22 1.63 -0.01
C LEU A 85 13.47 1.59 -1.51
N LYS A 86 12.42 1.60 -2.34
CA LYS A 86 12.56 1.70 -3.79
C LYS A 86 13.26 2.99 -4.23
N SER A 87 13.00 4.10 -3.56
CA SER A 87 13.68 5.37 -3.83
C SER A 87 15.16 5.30 -3.45
N LEU A 88 15.48 4.77 -2.27
CA LEU A 88 16.86 4.59 -1.82
C LEU A 88 17.65 3.68 -2.76
N LEU A 89 17.07 2.55 -3.15
CA LEU A 89 17.71 1.59 -4.07
C LEU A 89 18.01 2.22 -5.44
N LYS A 90 17.10 3.07 -5.95
CA LYS A 90 17.32 3.81 -7.20
C LYS A 90 18.51 4.77 -7.08
N GLU A 91 18.59 5.54 -5.99
CA GLU A 91 19.70 6.47 -5.78
C GLU A 91 21.02 5.74 -5.57
N GLU A 92 21.03 4.64 -4.82
CA GLU A 92 22.22 3.82 -4.62
C GLU A 92 22.72 3.20 -5.94
N THR A 93 21.79 2.70 -6.77
CA THR A 93 22.13 2.16 -8.09
C THR A 93 22.70 3.24 -9.00
N LYS A 94 22.12 4.44 -8.98
CA LYS A 94 22.62 5.61 -9.71
C LYS A 94 24.03 5.96 -9.23
N GLN A 95 24.25 6.07 -7.93
CA GLN A 95 25.56 6.42 -7.37
C GLN A 95 26.64 5.40 -7.73
N LYS A 96 26.36 4.10 -7.55
CA LYS A 96 27.29 3.02 -7.96
C LYS A 96 27.61 3.06 -9.45
N THR A 97 26.61 3.37 -10.27
CA THR A 97 26.80 3.50 -11.72
C THR A 97 27.71 4.68 -12.05
N LEU A 98 27.52 5.83 -11.40
CA LEU A 98 28.33 7.02 -11.59
C LEU A 98 29.77 6.85 -11.07
N GLU A 99 29.94 6.19 -9.92
CA GLU A 99 31.26 5.86 -9.37
C GLU A 99 32.05 4.92 -10.30
N ARG A 100 31.37 3.90 -10.85
CA ARG A 100 31.94 3.05 -11.90
C ARG A 100 32.26 3.84 -13.17
N ALA A 101 31.38 4.75 -13.59
CA ALA A 101 31.63 5.59 -14.77
C ALA A 101 32.86 6.47 -14.58
N LEU A 102 33.10 7.02 -13.38
CA LEU A 102 34.27 7.86 -13.06
C LEU A 102 35.61 7.13 -13.24
N SER A 103 35.67 5.82 -12.96
CA SER A 103 36.90 5.04 -13.11
C SER A 103 37.15 4.57 -14.54
N LEU A 104 36.16 4.72 -15.43
CA LEU A 104 36.19 4.21 -16.80
C LEU A 104 36.12 5.33 -17.86
N THR A 105 36.29 6.60 -17.47
CA THR A 105 36.11 7.75 -18.38
C THR A 105 37.08 7.78 -19.56
N ASP A 106 38.19 7.06 -19.46
CA ASP A 106 39.21 6.99 -20.51
C ASP A 106 38.82 5.99 -21.61
N ILE A 107 37.88 5.08 -21.32
CA ILE A 107 37.31 4.15 -22.30
C ILE A 107 36.50 4.94 -23.34
N ASP A 108 36.72 4.59 -24.61
CA ASP A 108 36.12 5.23 -25.79
C ASP A 108 36.32 6.75 -25.82
N SER A 109 37.37 7.24 -25.15
CA SER A 109 37.75 8.64 -25.19
C SER A 109 38.21 9.04 -26.59
N PHE A 110 37.89 10.27 -26.97
CA PHE A 110 38.21 10.82 -28.28
C PHE A 110 38.84 12.19 -28.14
N GLU A 111 39.58 12.58 -29.18
CA GLU A 111 40.19 13.90 -29.26
C GLU A 111 39.16 14.93 -29.73
N TYR A 112 39.20 16.10 -29.11
CA TYR A 112 38.39 17.25 -29.49
C TYR A 112 39.18 18.54 -29.31
N TYR A 113 38.66 19.65 -29.84
CA TYR A 113 39.20 20.98 -29.62
C TYR A 113 38.23 21.79 -28.75
N PRO A 114 38.66 22.23 -27.55
CA PRO A 114 37.87 23.15 -26.74
C PRO A 114 37.77 24.52 -27.41
N SER A 115 36.78 25.31 -26.99
CA SER A 115 36.47 26.63 -27.57
C SER A 115 37.72 27.44 -27.91
N ARG A 116 37.89 27.75 -29.21
CA ARG A 116 38.98 28.61 -29.72
C ARG A 116 40.39 28.17 -29.32
N SER A 117 40.57 26.88 -29.02
CA SER A 117 41.86 26.29 -28.71
C SER A 117 42.46 25.63 -29.95
N TYR A 118 43.76 25.83 -30.14
CA TYR A 118 44.55 25.10 -31.13
C TYR A 118 45.10 23.78 -30.56
N GLN A 119 44.90 23.52 -29.28
CA GLN A 119 45.35 22.32 -28.60
C GLN A 119 44.22 21.29 -28.53
N LYS A 120 44.53 20.07 -28.98
CA LYS A 120 43.67 18.91 -28.78
C LYS A 120 43.56 18.59 -27.30
N SER A 121 42.37 18.18 -26.88
CA SER A 121 42.07 17.68 -25.55
C SER A 121 41.42 16.31 -25.66
N ASN A 122 41.62 15.47 -24.63
CA ASN A 122 40.97 14.17 -24.54
C ASN A 122 39.61 14.30 -23.84
N SER A 123 38.57 13.68 -24.40
CA SER A 123 37.19 13.76 -23.88
C SER A 123 37.03 13.15 -22.49
N GLY A 124 37.90 12.24 -22.05
CA GLY A 124 37.82 11.55 -20.76
C GLY A 124 37.77 12.50 -19.56
N GLU A 125 38.60 13.54 -19.54
CA GLU A 125 38.56 14.54 -18.47
C GLU A 125 37.29 15.40 -18.51
N LEU A 126 36.77 15.70 -19.70
CA LEU A 126 35.53 16.43 -19.87
C LEU A 126 34.31 15.59 -19.43
N VAL A 127 34.31 14.30 -19.78
CA VAL A 127 33.30 13.33 -19.35
C VAL A 127 33.39 13.11 -17.84
N LYS A 128 34.59 12.98 -17.26
CA LYS A 128 34.78 12.92 -15.80
C LYS A 128 34.15 14.11 -15.09
N LYS A 129 34.30 15.31 -15.67
CA LYS A 129 33.62 16.52 -15.16
C LYS A 129 32.10 16.40 -15.24
N ALA A 130 31.55 15.90 -16.36
CA ALA A 130 30.10 15.68 -16.51
C ALA A 130 29.55 14.68 -15.47
N ILE A 131 30.23 13.54 -15.28
CA ILE A 131 29.84 12.54 -14.29
C ILE A 131 29.88 13.10 -12.86
N LYS A 132 30.88 13.92 -12.51
CA LYS A 132 30.91 14.63 -11.22
C LYS A 132 29.70 15.56 -11.02
N TRP A 133 29.29 16.29 -12.06
CA TRP A 133 28.06 17.10 -12.00
C TRP A 133 26.81 16.25 -11.75
N PHE A 134 26.71 15.08 -12.39
CA PHE A 134 25.59 14.15 -12.16
C PHE A 134 25.53 13.64 -10.72
N MET A 135 26.69 13.37 -10.11
CA MET A 135 26.78 12.97 -8.70
C MET A 135 26.31 14.10 -7.76
N LEU A 136 26.51 15.37 -8.14
CA LEU A 136 25.99 16.53 -7.43
C LEU A 136 24.50 16.80 -7.72
N GLY A 137 23.82 15.94 -8.48
CA GLY A 137 22.42 16.11 -8.84
C GLY A 137 22.16 17.22 -9.86
N SER A 138 23.18 17.65 -10.59
CA SER A 138 23.14 18.77 -11.52
C SER A 138 23.50 18.36 -12.94
N GLY A 139 23.05 19.12 -13.93
CA GLY A 139 23.48 18.97 -15.31
C GLY A 139 24.78 19.71 -15.59
N MET A 140 25.55 19.22 -16.55
CA MET A 140 26.72 19.94 -17.06
C MET A 140 26.32 20.76 -18.28
N ILE A 141 26.65 22.05 -18.28
CA ILE A 141 26.49 22.93 -19.45
C ILE A 141 27.78 22.91 -20.26
N LEU A 142 27.65 22.67 -21.56
CA LEU A 142 28.75 22.62 -22.51
C LEU A 142 28.60 23.74 -23.55
N SER A 143 29.72 24.42 -23.82
CA SER A 143 29.78 25.49 -24.81
C SER A 143 29.40 24.96 -26.21
N SER A 144 28.85 25.82 -27.05
CA SER A 144 28.64 25.54 -28.46
C SER A 144 29.94 25.36 -29.24
N ASP A 145 31.07 25.84 -28.71
CA ASP A 145 32.34 25.97 -29.44
C ASP A 145 33.21 24.70 -29.43
N TYR A 146 32.79 23.62 -28.75
CA TYR A 146 33.54 22.36 -28.78
C TYR A 146 33.35 21.66 -30.13
N CYS A 147 34.43 21.16 -30.72
CA CYS A 147 34.41 20.60 -32.08
C CYS A 147 35.39 19.43 -32.27
N MET A 148 35.12 18.58 -33.26
CA MET A 148 35.96 17.42 -33.62
C MET A 148 37.18 17.80 -34.47
N LYS A 149 37.10 18.89 -35.22
CA LYS A 149 38.14 19.36 -36.14
C LYS A 149 38.54 20.79 -35.80
N GLN A 150 39.80 21.12 -36.01
CA GLN A 150 40.29 22.48 -35.86
C GLN A 150 39.60 23.40 -36.88
N ASN A 151 38.78 24.33 -36.40
CA ASN A 151 38.15 25.34 -37.25
C ASN A 151 39.18 26.40 -37.64
N VAL A 152 39.84 26.22 -38.79
CA VAL A 152 40.77 27.22 -39.34
C VAL A 152 40.05 28.19 -40.28
N TYR A 153 38.94 27.79 -40.93
CA TYR A 153 38.14 28.63 -41.83
C TYR A 153 36.65 28.28 -41.71
N GLY A 154 35.79 29.28 -41.45
CA GLY A 154 34.49 29.17 -40.77
C GLY A 154 33.33 28.39 -41.44
N ASN A 155 33.55 27.57 -42.47
CA ASN A 155 32.46 26.88 -43.18
C ASN A 155 32.23 25.41 -42.78
N GLU A 156 33.19 24.74 -42.11
CA GLU A 156 33.02 23.33 -41.65
C GLU A 156 32.64 23.20 -40.16
N ALA A 157 32.41 24.34 -39.49
CA ALA A 157 32.25 24.39 -38.04
C ALA A 157 30.99 23.67 -37.55
N THR A 158 29.86 23.87 -38.19
CA THR A 158 28.56 23.42 -37.66
C THR A 158 28.48 21.89 -37.59
N THR A 159 28.88 21.20 -38.66
CA THR A 159 28.92 19.73 -38.72
C THR A 159 29.92 19.16 -37.69
N SER A 160 31.08 19.80 -37.52
CA SER A 160 32.09 19.34 -36.57
C SER A 160 31.66 19.48 -35.10
N ASN A 161 30.84 20.48 -34.79
CA ASN A 161 30.30 20.70 -33.44
C ASN A 161 29.17 19.70 -33.15
N GLU A 162 28.33 19.38 -34.13
CA GLU A 162 27.29 18.36 -34.01
C GLU A 162 27.88 16.95 -33.84
N ASP A 163 28.92 16.62 -34.60
CA ASP A 163 29.66 15.36 -34.44
C ASP A 163 30.28 15.23 -33.04
N PHE A 164 30.86 16.32 -32.52
CA PHE A 164 31.37 16.36 -31.15
C PHE A 164 30.26 16.05 -30.14
N ARG A 165 29.12 16.72 -30.27
CA ARG A 165 27.97 16.53 -29.36
C ARG A 165 27.49 15.08 -29.39
N ALA A 166 27.33 14.51 -30.59
CA ALA A 166 26.87 13.14 -30.75
C ALA A 166 27.84 12.15 -30.08
N LYS A 167 29.15 12.28 -30.33
CA LYS A 167 30.16 11.42 -29.70
C LYS A 167 30.25 11.61 -28.18
N PHE A 168 30.15 12.84 -27.70
CA PHE A 168 30.18 13.13 -26.27
C PHE A 168 28.98 12.52 -25.53
N ILE A 169 27.79 12.63 -26.10
CA ILE A 169 26.56 12.03 -25.58
C ILE A 169 26.67 10.50 -25.60
N GLU A 170 27.18 9.93 -26.69
CA GLU A 170 27.35 8.49 -26.85
C GLU A 170 28.34 7.91 -25.84
N GLN A 171 29.49 8.56 -25.62
CA GLN A 171 30.45 8.15 -24.59
C GLN A 171 29.81 8.17 -23.18
N ILE A 172 29.07 9.24 -22.84
CA ILE A 172 28.35 9.31 -21.56
C ILE A 172 27.31 8.20 -21.43
N LYS A 173 26.51 7.97 -22.48
CA LYS A 173 25.49 6.92 -22.52
C LYS A 173 26.09 5.54 -22.27
N THR A 174 27.22 5.24 -22.90
CA THR A 174 27.94 3.97 -22.74
C THR A 174 28.44 3.79 -21.31
N LEU A 175 28.97 4.85 -20.69
CA LEU A 175 29.47 4.80 -19.31
C LEU A 175 28.36 4.65 -18.27
N ILE A 176 27.28 5.43 -18.39
CA ILE A 176 26.15 5.41 -17.45
C ILE A 176 25.11 4.33 -17.77
N LYS A 177 25.27 3.63 -18.89
CA LYS A 177 24.34 2.59 -19.41
C LYS A 177 22.89 3.06 -19.54
N ARG A 178 22.70 4.34 -19.83
CA ARG A 178 21.38 4.98 -19.95
C ARG A 178 21.45 6.18 -20.87
N GLU A 179 20.36 6.48 -21.56
CA GLU A 179 20.24 7.69 -22.37
C GLU A 179 20.25 8.93 -21.46
N PRO A 180 21.25 9.83 -21.57
CA PRO A 180 21.25 11.07 -20.81
C PRO A 180 20.19 12.03 -21.36
N ARG A 181 19.64 12.88 -20.49
CA ARG A 181 18.73 13.94 -20.94
C ARG A 181 19.55 15.10 -21.49
N VAL A 182 19.22 15.56 -22.69
CA VAL A 182 19.93 16.65 -23.37
C VAL A 182 18.97 17.79 -23.67
N GLU A 183 19.37 19.01 -23.32
CA GLU A 183 18.58 20.23 -23.53
C GLU A 183 19.42 21.26 -24.29
N LYS A 184 18.92 21.75 -25.43
CA LYS A 184 19.56 22.84 -26.17
C LYS A 184 19.20 24.18 -25.50
N GLN A 185 20.20 25.01 -25.24
CA GLN A 185 20.01 26.36 -24.70
C GLN A 185 19.90 27.41 -25.82
N SER A 186 19.29 28.55 -25.51
CA SER A 186 19.06 29.66 -26.45
C SER A 186 20.33 30.33 -26.96
N ASN A 187 21.43 30.24 -26.20
CA ASN A 187 22.77 30.74 -26.57
C ASN A 187 23.58 29.75 -27.41
N GLY A 188 22.98 28.63 -27.85
CA GLY A 188 23.65 27.60 -28.64
C GLY A 188 24.40 26.55 -27.82
N ASN A 189 24.57 26.75 -26.51
CA ASN A 189 25.10 25.75 -25.59
C ASN A 189 24.13 24.59 -25.42
N PHE A 190 24.58 23.49 -24.84
CA PHE A 190 23.70 22.39 -24.46
C PHE A 190 23.97 21.95 -23.03
N ALA A 191 22.91 21.60 -22.32
CA ALA A 191 22.97 21.00 -21.01
C ALA A 191 22.74 19.48 -21.13
N ILE A 192 23.53 18.71 -20.41
CA ILE A 192 23.37 17.27 -20.28
C ILE A 192 23.10 16.91 -18.83
N TYR A 193 22.15 16.02 -18.59
CA TYR A 193 21.73 15.58 -17.26
C TYR A 193 21.68 14.05 -17.20
N TYR A 194 21.88 13.51 -15.99
CA TYR A 194 21.54 12.12 -15.70
C TYR A 194 20.01 11.95 -15.75
N SER A 195 19.54 10.90 -16.44
CA SER A 195 18.11 10.55 -16.61
C SER A 195 17.59 9.75 -15.42
#